data_AF-A0AAE0TJS5-F1
#
_entry.id   AF-A0AAE0TJS5-F1
#
_cell.length_a   1.000
_cell.length_b   1.000
_cell.length_c   1.000
_cell.angle_alpha   90.00
_cell.angle_beta   90.00
_cell.angle_gamma   90.00
#
_symmetry.space_group_name_H-M   'P 1'
#
loop_
_entity.id
_entity.type
_entity.pdbx_description
1 polymer ?
#
loop_
_entity_poly.entity_id
_entity_poly.type
_entity_poly.pdbx_seq_one_letter_code
_entity_poly.pdbx_strand_id
1 'polypeptide(L)'
;MQHEIASDEGEDRWLCTLLLQQGYRVEYVAASDALTEAPEGFNEFFNQRRRWSPSTMANILDLLLDWKHVRKQNPDISTVYLFYQAFLMFSSILTPGTIFLMLVGAIHTAYSAIDLWLVFLINILPLVVFVVLCFNAKSETQVKNFTLNFNCIYYV
;
A
#
# COMPACT_ATOMS: atom_id res chain seq x y z
N MET A 1 -15.05 -0.18 19.85
CA MET A 1 -13.98 -1.11 19.43
C MET A 1 -14.05 -1.47 17.95
N GLN A 2 -14.96 -2.32 17.42
CA GLN A 2 -14.99 -2.60 15.96
C GLN A 2 -15.31 -1.36 15.10
N HIS A 3 -16.18 -0.47 15.60
CA HIS A 3 -16.58 0.75 14.89
C HIS A 3 -15.46 1.80 14.76
N GLU A 4 -14.56 1.91 15.73
CA GLU A 4 -13.47 2.90 15.72
C GLU A 4 -12.36 2.49 14.76
N ILE A 5 -12.06 1.20 14.68
CA ILE A 5 -11.07 0.63 13.76
C ILE A 5 -11.57 0.79 12.30
N ALA A 6 -12.86 0.56 12.06
CA ALA A 6 -13.47 0.76 10.75
C ALA A 6 -13.45 2.24 10.30
N SER A 7 -13.67 3.18 11.22
CA SER A 7 -13.69 4.62 10.90
C SER A 7 -12.30 5.17 10.54
N ASP A 8 -11.25 4.72 11.25
CA ASP A 8 -9.88 5.18 10.98
C ASP A 8 -9.22 4.52 9.75
N GLU A 9 -9.69 3.32 9.36
CA GLU A 9 -9.12 2.48 8.30
C GLU A 9 -10.00 2.34 7.06
N GLY A 10 -10.82 3.36 6.73
CA GLY A 10 -11.53 3.42 5.44
C GLY A 10 -12.94 2.85 5.45
N GLU A 11 -13.75 3.33 6.38
CA GLU A 11 -15.19 3.09 6.53
C GLU A 11 -15.94 3.12 5.20
N ASP A 12 -15.69 4.11 4.34
CA ASP A 12 -16.35 4.24 3.04
C ASP A 12 -16.10 3.01 2.15
N ARG A 13 -14.85 2.53 2.10
CA ARG A 13 -14.49 1.35 1.29
C ARG A 13 -15.11 0.10 1.87
N TRP A 14 -15.10 -0.03 3.19
CA TRP A 14 -15.70 -1.17 3.86
C TRP A 14 -17.21 -1.22 3.67
N LEU A 15 -17.90 -0.07 3.82
CA LEU A 15 -19.33 0.05 3.53
C LEU A 15 -19.64 -0.30 2.07
N CYS A 16 -18.84 0.19 1.11
CA CYS A 16 -19.00 -0.19 -0.30
C CYS A 16 -18.87 -1.70 -0.50
N THR A 17 -17.89 -2.34 0.14
CA THR A 17 -17.71 -3.81 0.09
C THR A 17 -18.92 -4.54 0.66
N LEU A 18 -19.46 -4.08 1.80
CA LEU A 18 -20.69 -4.65 2.39
C LEU A 18 -21.89 -4.51 1.45
N LEU A 19 -22.07 -3.35 0.81
CA LEU A 19 -23.14 -3.13 -0.17
C LEU A 19 -23.02 -4.10 -1.36
N LEU A 20 -21.80 -4.28 -1.87
CA LEU A 20 -21.52 -5.24 -2.93
C LEU A 20 -21.82 -6.69 -2.50
N GLN A 21 -21.48 -7.07 -1.26
CA GLN A 21 -21.80 -8.38 -0.66
C GLN A 21 -23.32 -8.60 -0.52
N GLN A 22 -24.10 -7.55 -0.25
CA GLN A 22 -25.56 -7.60 -0.19
C GLN A 22 -26.25 -7.58 -1.58
N GLY A 23 -25.50 -7.56 -2.67
CA GLY A 23 -26.05 -7.58 -4.04
C GLY A 23 -26.37 -6.20 -4.63
N TYR A 24 -25.99 -5.11 -3.96
CA TYR A 24 -26.14 -3.77 -4.51
C TYR A 24 -25.07 -3.47 -5.57
N ARG A 25 -25.39 -2.55 -6.49
CA ARG A 25 -24.49 -2.10 -7.54
C ARG A 25 -23.86 -0.76 -7.16
N VAL A 26 -22.56 -0.62 -7.41
CA VAL A 26 -21.82 0.64 -7.28
C VAL A 26 -21.41 1.11 -8.67
N GLU A 27 -21.75 2.35 -9.02
CA GLU A 27 -21.49 2.93 -10.34
C GLU A 27 -20.72 4.25 -10.21
N TYR A 28 -19.85 4.49 -11.18
CA TYR A 28 -19.19 5.78 -11.33
C TYR A 28 -20.09 6.75 -12.08
N VAL A 29 -20.31 7.94 -11.53
CA VAL A 29 -21.11 9.01 -12.14
C VAL A 29 -20.21 10.20 -12.43
N ALA A 30 -19.91 10.46 -13.70
CA ALA A 30 -19.00 11.56 -14.08
C ALA A 30 -19.53 12.96 -13.73
N ALA A 31 -20.84 13.10 -13.52
CA ALA A 31 -21.50 14.35 -13.15
C ALA A 31 -21.56 14.58 -11.62
N SER A 32 -21.03 13.67 -10.80
CA SER A 32 -20.98 13.88 -9.35
C SER A 32 -19.80 14.77 -8.99
N ASP A 33 -20.06 15.85 -8.26
CA ASP A 33 -19.02 16.74 -7.73
C ASP A 33 -18.64 16.37 -6.31
N ALA A 34 -17.33 16.35 -6.03
CA ALA A 34 -16.80 16.19 -4.69
C ALA A 34 -15.63 17.16 -4.47
N LEU A 35 -15.64 17.88 -3.35
CA LEU A 35 -14.52 18.68 -2.90
C LEU A 35 -13.65 17.83 -1.98
N THR A 36 -12.35 17.73 -2.27
CA THR A 36 -11.40 17.01 -1.42
C THR A 36 -10.16 17.86 -1.18
N GLU A 37 -9.69 17.85 0.05
CA GLU A 37 -8.41 18.47 0.43
C GLU A 37 -7.28 17.51 0.08
N ALA A 38 -6.40 17.92 -0.82
CA ALA A 38 -5.21 17.16 -1.18
C ALA A 38 -4.09 17.42 -0.16
N PRO A 39 -3.26 16.42 0.17
CA PRO A 39 -2.12 16.65 1.05
C PRO A 39 -1.14 17.62 0.39
N GLU A 40 -0.80 18.70 1.07
CA GLU A 40 0.18 19.68 0.58
C GLU A 40 1.59 19.39 1.14
N GLY A 41 1.67 18.70 2.28
CA GLY A 41 2.92 18.31 2.93
C GLY A 41 3.24 16.81 2.85
N PHE A 42 4.53 16.46 2.89
CA PHE A 42 4.97 15.06 2.92
C PHE A 42 4.42 14.29 4.13
N ASN A 43 4.34 14.93 5.30
CA ASN A 43 3.82 14.28 6.51
C ASN A 43 2.34 13.89 6.36
N GLU A 44 1.53 14.77 5.78
CA GLU A 44 0.12 14.50 5.50
C GLU A 44 -0.02 13.37 4.48
N PHE A 45 0.73 13.47 3.38
CA PHE A 45 0.78 12.42 2.36
C PHE A 45 1.17 11.05 2.95
N PHE A 46 2.23 11.01 3.77
CA PHE A 46 2.70 9.78 4.40
C PHE A 46 1.65 9.18 5.34
N ASN A 47 1.05 10.01 6.19
CA ASN A 47 0.00 9.56 7.11
C ASN A 47 -1.26 9.09 6.36
N GLN A 48 -1.62 9.72 5.24
CA GLN A 48 -2.70 9.24 4.35
C GLN A 48 -2.37 7.86 3.77
N ARG A 49 -1.18 7.70 3.17
CA ARG A 49 -0.77 6.41 2.58
C ARG A 49 -0.69 5.28 3.59
N ARG A 50 -0.26 5.58 4.82
CA ARG A 50 -0.19 4.62 5.93
C ARG A 50 -1.55 4.06 6.32
N ARG A 51 -2.62 4.87 6.24
CA ARG A 51 -3.99 4.41 6.51
C ARG A 51 -4.59 3.70 5.30
N TRP A 52 -4.42 4.26 4.10
CA TRP A 52 -5.15 3.80 2.92
C TRP A 52 -4.62 2.49 2.32
N SER A 53 -3.31 2.25 2.42
CA SER A 53 -2.73 1.05 1.80
C SER A 53 -3.18 -0.23 2.53
N PRO A 54 -3.08 -0.32 3.87
CA PRO A 54 -3.60 -1.46 4.62
C PRO A 54 -5.11 -1.65 4.43
N SER A 55 -5.90 -0.58 4.47
CA SER A 55 -7.35 -0.68 4.26
C SER A 55 -7.71 -1.25 2.89
N THR A 56 -6.98 -0.84 1.85
CA THR A 56 -7.22 -1.33 0.49
C THR A 56 -6.92 -2.82 0.40
N MET A 57 -5.80 -3.25 0.97
CA MET A 57 -5.44 -4.67 1.02
C MET A 57 -6.47 -5.49 1.80
N ALA A 58 -6.92 -5.01 2.96
CA ALA A 58 -7.93 -5.68 3.77
C ALA A 58 -9.27 -5.84 3.04
N ASN A 59 -9.76 -4.79 2.36
CA ASN A 59 -11.01 -4.85 1.60
C ASN A 59 -10.93 -5.79 0.39
N ILE A 60 -9.80 -5.77 -0.34
CA ILE A 60 -9.60 -6.71 -1.46
C ILE A 60 -9.54 -8.15 -0.94
N LEU A 61 -8.82 -8.40 0.16
CA LEU A 61 -8.75 -9.72 0.79
C LEU A 61 -10.13 -10.21 1.22
N ASP A 62 -10.92 -9.39 1.90
CA ASP A 62 -12.27 -9.74 2.36
C ASP A 62 -13.17 -10.15 1.18
N LEU A 63 -13.19 -9.32 0.13
CA LEU A 63 -13.92 -9.61 -1.11
C LEU A 63 -13.46 -10.92 -1.77
N LEU A 64 -12.15 -11.15 -1.82
CA LEU A 64 -11.57 -12.34 -2.44
C LEU A 64 -11.78 -13.61 -1.61
N LEU A 65 -11.85 -13.53 -0.29
CA LEU A 65 -12.13 -14.67 0.58
C LEU A 65 -13.59 -15.11 0.47
N ASP A 66 -14.53 -14.16 0.34
CA ASP A 66 -15.96 -14.43 0.24
C ASP A 66 -16.52 -14.45 -1.21
N TRP A 67 -15.63 -14.54 -2.20
CA TRP A 67 -15.96 -14.37 -3.62
C TRP A 67 -17.11 -15.25 -4.14
N LYS A 68 -17.27 -16.47 -3.59
CA LYS A 68 -18.34 -17.39 -3.99
C LYS A 68 -19.71 -16.90 -3.55
N HIS A 69 -19.80 -16.38 -2.33
CA HIS A 69 -21.03 -15.82 -1.79
C HIS A 69 -21.36 -14.53 -2.54
N VAL A 70 -20.37 -13.63 -2.66
CA VAL A 70 -20.52 -12.34 -3.34
C VAL A 70 -21.02 -12.52 -4.76
N ARG A 71 -20.43 -13.42 -5.55
CA ARG A 71 -20.89 -13.68 -6.92
C ARG A 71 -22.28 -14.30 -6.99
N LYS A 72 -22.67 -15.08 -5.98
CA LYS A 72 -24.03 -15.66 -5.92
C LYS A 72 -25.08 -14.57 -5.63
N GLN A 73 -24.76 -13.60 -4.79
CA GLN A 73 -25.66 -12.50 -4.44
C GLN A 73 -25.65 -11.38 -5.47
N ASN A 74 -24.49 -11.08 -6.07
CA ASN A 74 -24.28 -9.96 -6.94
C ASN A 74 -23.85 -10.40 -8.36
N PRO A 75 -24.77 -10.44 -9.33
CA PRO A 75 -24.46 -10.86 -10.70
C PRO A 75 -23.54 -9.87 -11.44
N ASP A 76 -23.43 -8.62 -10.98
CA ASP A 76 -22.56 -7.60 -11.59
C ASP A 76 -21.08 -7.85 -11.28
N ILE A 77 -20.77 -8.64 -10.24
CA ILE A 77 -19.40 -9.02 -9.88
C ILE A 77 -18.95 -10.21 -10.74
N SER A 78 -18.20 -9.88 -11.79
CA SER A 78 -17.65 -10.87 -12.71
C SER A 78 -16.41 -11.59 -12.14
N THR A 79 -16.17 -12.83 -12.60
CA THR A 79 -14.93 -13.57 -12.27
C THR A 79 -13.68 -12.84 -12.78
N VAL A 80 -13.76 -12.13 -13.90
CA VAL A 80 -12.65 -11.33 -14.45
C VAL A 80 -12.30 -10.18 -13.52
N TYR A 81 -13.31 -9.51 -12.94
CA TYR A 81 -13.10 -8.47 -11.94
C TYR A 81 -12.41 -9.03 -10.68
N LEU A 82 -12.85 -10.18 -10.17
CA LEU A 82 -12.21 -10.83 -9.01
C LEU A 82 -10.75 -11.21 -9.32
N PHE A 83 -10.48 -11.73 -10.52
CA PHE A 83 -9.12 -12.01 -10.96
C PHE A 83 -8.26 -10.74 -11.01
N TYR A 84 -8.80 -9.65 -11.53
CA TYR A 84 -8.12 -8.36 -11.54
C TYR A 84 -7.79 -7.88 -10.12
N GLN A 85 -8.72 -8.00 -9.16
CA GLN A 85 -8.47 -7.64 -7.76
C GLN A 85 -7.36 -8.50 -7.13
N ALA A 86 -7.35 -9.81 -7.40
CA ALA A 86 -6.28 -10.70 -6.95
C ALA A 86 -4.93 -10.33 -7.56
N PHE A 87 -4.90 -10.00 -8.86
CA PHE A 87 -3.69 -9.58 -9.56
C PHE A 87 -3.15 -8.24 -9.01
N LEU A 88 -4.02 -7.27 -8.74
CA LEU A 88 -3.63 -6.00 -8.10
C LEU A 88 -2.96 -6.24 -6.76
N MET A 89 -3.59 -7.05 -5.90
CA MET A 89 -3.05 -7.36 -4.57
C MET A 89 -1.68 -8.05 -4.66
N PHE A 90 -1.55 -9.03 -5.54
CA PHE A 90 -0.28 -9.72 -5.78
C PHE A 90 0.81 -8.74 -6.27
N SER A 91 0.47 -7.88 -7.22
CA SER A 91 1.38 -6.87 -7.77
C SER A 91 1.84 -5.88 -6.71
N SER A 92 0.94 -5.43 -5.83
CA SER A 92 1.28 -4.53 -4.73
C SER A 92 2.26 -5.15 -3.74
N ILE A 93 2.16 -6.45 -3.47
CA ILE A 93 3.09 -7.18 -2.58
C ILE A 93 4.47 -7.33 -3.23
N LEU A 94 4.53 -7.58 -4.55
CA LEU A 94 5.79 -7.74 -5.27
C LEU A 94 6.56 -6.43 -5.49
N THR A 95 5.84 -5.32 -5.65
CA THR A 95 6.42 -4.02 -6.07
C THR A 95 7.60 -3.56 -5.18
N PRO A 96 7.53 -3.60 -3.83
CA PRO A 96 8.66 -3.23 -2.99
C PRO A 96 9.92 -4.09 -3.23
N GLY A 97 9.73 -5.40 -3.45
CA GLY A 97 10.83 -6.32 -3.76
C GLY A 97 11.45 -6.02 -5.12
N THR A 98 10.64 -5.71 -6.13
CA THR A 98 11.13 -5.30 -7.45
C THR A 98 11.94 -4.01 -7.38
N ILE A 99 11.45 -2.98 -6.67
CA ILE A 99 12.19 -1.72 -6.50
C ILE A 99 13.52 -1.96 -5.78
N PHE A 100 13.53 -2.79 -4.74
CA PHE A 100 14.74 -3.16 -4.03
C PHE A 100 15.78 -3.81 -4.96
N LEU A 101 15.36 -4.83 -5.74
CA LEU A 101 16.25 -5.51 -6.68
C LEU A 101 16.73 -4.58 -7.80
N MET A 102 15.86 -3.69 -8.29
CA MET A 102 16.23 -2.67 -9.27
C MET A 102 17.32 -1.75 -8.74
N LEU A 103 17.23 -1.31 -7.48
CA LEU A 103 18.26 -0.47 -6.85
C LEU A 103 19.59 -1.23 -6.68
N VAL A 104 19.56 -2.48 -6.21
CA VAL A 104 20.77 -3.32 -6.13
C VAL A 104 21.43 -3.47 -7.50
N GLY A 105 20.64 -3.78 -8.53
CA GLY A 105 21.12 -3.92 -9.91
C GLY A 105 21.69 -2.61 -10.47
N ALA A 106 21.03 -1.48 -10.23
CA ALA A 106 21.49 -0.17 -10.68
C ALA A 106 22.84 0.22 -10.05
N ILE A 107 22.98 0.03 -8.73
CA ILE A 107 24.23 0.36 -8.02
C ILE A 107 25.37 -0.55 -8.48
N HIS A 108 25.15 -1.87 -8.59
CA HIS A 108 26.18 -2.79 -9.07
C HIS A 108 26.59 -2.50 -10.53
N THR A 109 25.64 -2.08 -11.38
CA THR A 109 25.93 -1.67 -12.77
C THR A 109 26.76 -0.39 -12.81
N ALA A 110 26.46 0.59 -11.94
CA ALA A 110 27.21 1.84 -11.86
C ALA A 110 28.61 1.67 -11.26
N TYR A 111 28.76 0.74 -10.29
CA TYR A 111 30.00 0.48 -9.57
C TYR A 111 30.36 -1.01 -9.63
N SER A 112 30.76 -1.48 -10.81
CA SER A 112 31.07 -2.88 -11.07
C SER A 112 32.26 -3.44 -10.26
N ALA A 113 33.08 -2.57 -9.67
CA ALA A 113 34.16 -2.95 -8.77
C ALA A 113 33.66 -3.42 -7.38
N ILE A 114 32.41 -3.09 -7.01
CA ILE A 114 31.82 -3.47 -5.74
C ILE A 114 31.09 -4.81 -5.92
N ASP A 115 31.40 -5.77 -5.06
CA ASP A 115 30.76 -7.07 -5.06
C ASP A 115 29.24 -6.97 -4.85
N LEU A 116 28.48 -7.78 -5.59
CA LEU A 116 27.01 -7.74 -5.58
C LEU A 116 26.43 -7.99 -4.18
N TRP A 117 27.03 -8.89 -3.39
CA TRP A 117 26.56 -9.17 -2.03
C TRP A 117 26.76 -7.96 -1.13
N LEU A 118 27.86 -7.22 -1.31
CA LEU A 118 28.11 -6.01 -0.54
C LEU A 118 27.10 -4.92 -0.90
N VAL A 119 26.80 -4.71 -2.18
CA VAL A 119 25.74 -3.78 -2.63
C VAL A 119 24.38 -4.16 -2.05
N PHE A 120 24.05 -5.45 -2.07
CA PHE A 120 22.82 -5.96 -1.47
C PHE A 120 22.75 -5.66 0.03
N LEU A 121 23.84 -5.91 0.78
CA LEU A 121 23.92 -5.63 2.22
C LEU A 121 23.81 -4.13 2.54
N ILE A 122 24.43 -3.28 1.73
CA ILE A 122 24.33 -1.83 1.88
C ILE A 122 22.89 -1.36 1.65
N ASN A 123 22.19 -1.92 0.66
CA ASN A 123 20.81 -1.54 0.34
C ASN A 123 19.79 -2.08 1.36
N ILE A 124 19.98 -3.29 1.89
CA ILE A 124 19.04 -3.87 2.87
C ILE A 124 19.14 -3.21 4.26
N LEU A 125 20.30 -2.68 4.62
CA LEU A 125 20.52 -2.06 5.93
C LEU A 125 19.55 -0.90 6.25
N PRO A 126 19.39 0.15 5.40
CA PRO A 126 18.42 1.20 5.65
C PRO A 126 16.97 0.70 5.67
N LEU A 127 16.65 -0.32 4.86
CA LEU A 127 15.32 -0.94 4.85
C LEU A 127 15.01 -1.60 6.20
N VAL A 128 15.92 -2.41 6.75
CA VAL A 128 15.75 -3.08 8.04
C VAL A 128 15.64 -2.07 9.17
N VAL A 129 16.49 -1.04 9.18
CA VAL A 129 16.41 0.05 10.16
C VAL A 129 15.04 0.73 10.10
N PHE A 130 14.55 1.03 8.90
CA PHE A 130 13.24 1.65 8.73
C PHE A 130 12.10 0.75 9.21
N VAL A 131 12.14 -0.55 8.92
CA VAL A 131 11.15 -1.52 9.42
C VAL A 131 11.12 -1.56 10.94
N VAL A 132 12.29 -1.62 11.60
CA VAL A 132 12.37 -1.59 13.07
C VAL A 132 11.82 -0.28 13.64
N LEU A 133 12.09 0.85 13.00
CA LEU A 133 11.53 2.15 13.40
C LEU A 133 10.00 2.18 13.26
N CYS A 134 9.45 1.58 12.19
CA CYS A 134 8.00 1.52 11.98
C CYS A 134 7.25 0.79 13.11
N PHE A 135 7.87 -0.23 13.72
CA PHE A 135 7.27 -0.97 14.85
C PHE A 135 7.40 -0.26 16.20
N ASN A 136 8.40 0.61 16.39
CA ASN A 136 8.73 1.16 17.71
C ASN A 136 8.45 2.66 17.86
N ALA A 137 8.34 3.41 16.76
CA ALA A 137 8.29 4.87 16.78
C ALA A 137 6.92 5.42 16.33
N LYS A 138 6.57 6.62 16.80
CA LYS A 138 5.40 7.37 16.32
C LYS A 138 5.64 7.88 14.89
N SER A 139 4.58 8.14 14.11
CA SER A 139 4.66 8.59 12.70
C SER A 139 5.62 9.76 12.50
N GLU A 140 5.56 10.77 13.35
CA GLU A 140 6.43 11.95 13.26
C GLU A 140 7.91 11.61 13.39
N THR A 141 8.25 10.63 14.23
CA THR A 141 9.62 10.15 14.44
C THR A 141 10.07 9.24 13.29
N GLN A 142 9.16 8.44 12.71
CA GLN A 142 9.42 7.63 11.53
C GLN A 142 9.82 8.51 10.33
N VAL A 143 9.05 9.58 10.07
CA VAL A 143 9.27 10.50 8.96
C VAL A 143 10.57 11.28 9.13
N LYS A 144 10.83 11.86 10.32
CA LYS A 144 12.05 12.63 10.57
C LYS A 144 13.33 11.79 10.43
N ASN A 145 13.33 10.55 10.95
CA ASN A 145 14.50 9.68 10.89
C ASN A 145 14.74 9.05 9.51
N PHE A 146 13.68 8.79 8.73
CA PHE A 146 13.80 8.30 7.37
C PHE A 146 14.52 9.32 6.46
N THR A 147 14.12 10.59 6.52
CA THR A 147 14.75 11.67 5.73
C THR A 147 16.23 11.87 6.09
N LEU A 148 16.60 11.68 7.36
CA LEU A 148 18.00 11.77 7.82
C LEU A 148 18.84 10.57 7.33
N ASN A 149 18.33 9.34 7.44
CA ASN A 149 19.08 8.14 7.03
C ASN A 149 19.27 8.05 5.51
N PHE A 150 18.28 8.44 4.70
CA PHE A 150 18.41 8.42 3.23
C PHE A 150 19.42 9.48 2.73
N ASN A 151 19.42 10.68 3.30
CA ASN A 151 20.39 11.71 2.91
C ASN A 151 21.83 11.32 3.27
N CYS A 152 22.07 10.67 4.41
CA CYS A 152 23.42 10.23 4.77
C CYS A 152 23.99 9.10 3.90
N ILE A 153 23.15 8.32 3.22
CA ILE A 153 23.58 7.17 2.41
C ILE A 153 23.74 7.55 0.92
N TYR A 154 22.91 8.46 0.41
CA TYR A 154 22.86 8.80 -1.03
C TYR A 154 23.39 10.21 -1.37
N TYR A 155 23.74 11.04 -0.39
CA TYR A 155 24.44 12.32 -0.58
C TYR A 155 25.83 12.32 0.11
N VAL A 156 26.69 11.41 -0.32
CA VAL A 156 28.16 11.48 -0.15
C VAL A 156 28.80 11.46 -1.53
#